data_AF-W4V1V7-F1
#
_entry.id   AF-W4V1V7-F1
#
_cell.length_a   1.000
_cell.length_b   1.000
_cell.length_c   1.000
_cell.angle_alpha   90.00
_cell.angle_beta   90.00
_cell.angle_gamma   90.00
#
_symmetry.space_group_name_H-M   'P 1'
#
loop_
_entity.id
_entity.type
_entity.pdbx_description
1 polymer ?
#
loop_
_entity_poly.entity_id
_entity_poly.type
_entity_poly.pdbx_seq_one_letter_code
_entity_poly.pdbx_strand_id
1 'polypeptide(L)'
;MNKVKRTCSNCLKGTAININNDILCIEKGIVSSDYVCSKHRFMPAFSSIKRKIHTCMDCEHFIIFDTSNLEDKAVGICQLFTVRKYDGRTKKVCSKFAKRVKSAVC
;
A
#
# COMPACT_ATOMS: atom_id res chain seq x y z
N MET A 1 3.99 0.00 -33.76
CA MET A 1 4.46 -0.28 -32.38
C MET A 1 5.14 0.98 -31.86
N ASN A 2 4.44 1.81 -31.06
CA ASN A 2 5.00 3.08 -30.57
C ASN A 2 6.14 2.79 -29.59
N LYS A 3 7.36 3.22 -29.93
CA LYS A 3 8.51 3.16 -29.02
C LYS A 3 8.29 4.18 -27.90
N VAL A 4 8.25 3.74 -26.65
CA VAL A 4 8.12 4.63 -25.49
C VAL A 4 9.34 5.55 -25.44
N LYS A 5 9.12 6.87 -25.47
CA LYS A 5 10.19 7.88 -25.40
C LYS A 5 10.86 7.81 -24.02
N ARG A 6 12.19 7.80 -23.99
CA ARG A 6 12.96 7.86 -22.72
C ARG A 6 12.79 9.24 -22.10
N THR A 7 12.47 9.27 -20.82
CA THR A 7 12.32 10.50 -20.02
C THR A 7 12.65 10.22 -18.55
N CYS A 8 12.97 11.25 -17.78
CA CYS A 8 13.18 11.12 -16.34
C CYS A 8 11.91 10.70 -15.61
N SER A 9 10.73 11.00 -16.16
CA SER A 9 9.45 10.51 -15.65
C SER A 9 9.29 8.98 -15.71
N ASN A 10 9.96 8.30 -16.65
CA ASN A 10 9.98 6.84 -16.72
C ASN A 10 11.35 6.25 -16.35
N CYS A 11 12.18 7.00 -15.62
CA CYS A 11 13.50 6.58 -15.19
C CYS A 11 13.46 6.06 -13.75
N LEU A 12 14.13 4.94 -13.48
CA LEU A 12 14.32 4.37 -12.13
C LEU A 12 14.98 5.35 -11.14
N LYS A 13 15.72 6.33 -11.67
CA LYS A 13 16.46 7.34 -10.89
C LYS A 13 15.67 8.65 -10.69
N GLY A 14 14.46 8.73 -11.24
CA GLY A 14 13.59 9.89 -11.14
C GLY A 14 12.55 9.69 -10.06
N THR A 15 12.38 10.67 -9.17
CA THR A 15 11.27 10.74 -8.22
C THR A 15 10.38 11.92 -8.58
N ALA A 16 9.09 11.69 -8.79
CA ALA A 16 8.15 12.77 -9.06
C ALA A 16 7.99 13.66 -7.81
N ILE A 17 8.01 14.98 -8.02
CA ILE A 17 7.80 15.98 -6.96
C ILE A 17 6.30 16.30 -6.94
N ASN A 18 5.66 16.32 -5.77
CA ASN A 18 4.21 16.56 -5.66
C ASN A 18 3.79 18.03 -5.75
N ILE A 19 4.72 18.94 -6.04
CA ILE A 19 4.47 20.39 -6.09
C ILE A 19 4.34 20.85 -7.55
N ASN A 20 5.27 20.40 -8.41
CA ASN A 20 5.34 20.75 -9.83
C ASN A 20 5.50 19.47 -10.66
N ASN A 21 5.27 19.54 -11.97
CA ASN A 21 5.46 18.42 -12.90
C ASN A 21 6.96 18.11 -13.19
N ASP A 22 7.81 18.39 -12.21
CA ASP A 22 9.25 18.20 -12.21
C ASP A 22 9.64 16.88 -11.55
N ILE A 23 10.80 16.38 -11.92
CA ILE A 23 11.38 15.14 -11.43
C ILE A 23 12.66 15.45 -10.68
N LEU A 24 12.79 14.93 -9.47
CA LEU A 24 14.07 14.85 -8.78
C LEU A 24 14.89 13.70 -9.37
N CYS A 25 15.84 14.04 -10.23
CA CYS A 25 16.80 13.13 -10.82
C CYS A 25 18.03 12.99 -9.92
N ILE A 26 18.37 11.77 -9.51
CA ILE A 26 19.54 11.50 -8.65
C ILE A 26 20.86 12.04 -9.24
N GLU A 27 20.98 12.13 -10.56
CA GLU A 27 22.22 12.55 -11.22
C GLU A 27 22.33 14.06 -11.46
N LYS A 28 21.20 14.77 -11.50
CA LYS A 28 21.15 16.17 -11.97
C LYS A 28 20.37 17.11 -11.06
N GLY A 29 19.67 16.59 -10.05
CA GLY A 29 18.76 17.38 -9.21
C GLY A 29 17.38 17.53 -9.86
N ILE A 30 16.75 18.69 -9.67
CA ILE A 30 15.41 18.98 -10.20
C ILE A 30 15.51 19.20 -11.72
N VAL A 31 14.73 18.43 -12.48
CA VAL A 31 14.66 18.51 -13.95
C VAL A 31 13.20 18.43 -14.39
N SER A 32 12.92 18.89 -15.61
CA SER A 32 11.59 18.73 -16.21
C SER A 32 11.26 17.24 -16.43
N SER A 33 9.96 16.91 -16.48
CA SER A 33 9.52 15.52 -16.68
C SER A 33 9.91 14.91 -18.02
N ASP A 34 10.17 15.73 -19.04
CA ASP A 34 10.60 15.33 -20.38
C ASP A 34 12.14 15.26 -20.54
N TYR A 35 12.91 15.70 -19.54
CA TYR A 35 14.37 15.60 -19.54
C TYR A 35 14.85 14.15 -19.61
N VAL A 36 16.01 13.90 -20.22
CA VAL A 36 16.63 12.56 -20.29
C VAL A 36 18.01 12.58 -19.66
N CYS A 37 18.19 11.86 -18.54
CA CYS A 37 19.49 11.74 -17.91
C CYS A 37 20.44 10.84 -18.70
N SER A 38 21.75 11.10 -18.58
CA SER A 38 22.79 10.42 -19.37
C SER A 38 22.86 8.91 -19.13
N LYS A 39 22.54 8.45 -17.92
CA LYS A 39 22.45 7.02 -17.59
C LYS A 39 21.01 6.59 -17.32
N HIS A 40 20.10 6.94 -18.23
CA HIS A 40 18.68 6.56 -18.16
C HIS A 40 18.52 5.04 -18.01
N ARG A 41 17.67 4.63 -17.07
CA ARG A 41 17.23 3.24 -16.89
C ARG A 41 15.73 3.27 -16.75
N PHE A 42 15.02 2.52 -17.60
CA PHE A 42 13.57 2.43 -17.49
C PHE A 42 13.18 1.94 -16.09
N MET A 43 12.22 2.64 -15.49
CA MET A 43 11.51 2.14 -14.32
C MET A 43 10.91 0.80 -14.73
N PRO A 44 11.32 -0.33 -14.11
CA PRO A 44 10.65 -1.59 -14.36
C PRO A 44 9.17 -1.38 -14.06
N ALA A 45 8.30 -1.91 -14.92
CA ALA A 45 6.87 -1.91 -14.61
C ALA A 45 6.74 -2.62 -13.26
N PHE A 46 6.48 -1.86 -12.19
CA PHE A 46 6.02 -2.44 -10.95
C PHE A 46 4.65 -3.02 -11.31
N SER A 47 4.63 -4.28 -11.76
CA SER A 47 3.42 -5.08 -11.80
C SER A 47 2.91 -4.99 -10.37
N SER A 48 1.89 -4.16 -10.19
CA SER A 48 1.35 -3.73 -8.92
C SER A 48 1.51 -4.85 -7.90
N ILE A 49 2.54 -4.77 -7.05
CA ILE A 49 2.52 -5.50 -5.79
C ILE A 49 1.40 -4.75 -5.08
N LYS A 50 0.16 -5.19 -5.32
CA LYS A 50 -0.99 -4.84 -4.50
C LYS A 50 -0.59 -5.38 -3.14
N ARG A 51 0.17 -4.57 -2.38
CA ARG A 51 0.50 -4.84 -0.99
C ARG A 51 -0.87 -5.03 -0.39
N LYS A 52 -1.21 -6.30 -0.10
CA LYS A 52 -2.51 -6.67 0.39
C LYS A 52 -2.63 -5.92 1.71
N ILE A 53 -3.40 -4.84 1.72
CA ILE A 53 -3.52 -3.99 2.90
C ILE A 53 -4.30 -4.82 3.89
N HIS A 54 -3.60 -5.35 4.88
CA HIS A 54 -4.22 -6.10 5.94
C HIS A 54 -5.08 -5.17 6.80
N THR A 55 -6.27 -5.65 7.13
CA THR A 55 -7.24 -4.95 7.98
C THR A 55 -7.28 -5.59 9.35
N CYS A 56 -7.88 -4.94 10.34
CA CYS A 56 -7.98 -5.51 11.68
C CYS A 56 -8.66 -6.89 11.70
N MET A 57 -9.53 -7.21 10.74
CA MET A 57 -10.10 -8.56 10.59
C MET A 57 -9.05 -9.66 10.35
N ASP A 58 -7.92 -9.32 9.72
CA ASP A 58 -6.83 -10.27 9.50
C ASP A 58 -5.97 -10.49 10.76
N CYS A 59 -6.23 -9.76 11.86
CA CYS A 59 -5.41 -9.76 13.06
C CYS A 59 -5.93 -10.77 14.11
N GLU A 60 -5.02 -11.48 14.77
CA GLU A 60 -5.34 -12.38 15.89
C GLU A 60 -5.87 -11.63 17.12
N HIS A 61 -5.40 -10.41 17.34
CA HIS A 61 -5.81 -9.58 18.48
C HIS A 61 -7.15 -8.84 18.28
N PHE A 62 -7.80 -9.04 17.13
CA PHE A 62 -9.12 -8.47 16.86
C PHE A 62 -10.21 -9.49 17.19
N ILE A 63 -11.06 -9.16 18.16
CA ILE A 63 -12.14 -10.02 18.64
C ILE A 63 -13.42 -9.54 17.97
N ILE A 64 -14.02 -10.40 17.14
CA ILE A 64 -15.28 -10.15 16.45
C ILE A 64 -16.41 -10.55 17.39
N PHE A 65 -17.45 -9.71 17.51
CA PHE A 65 -18.66 -10.09 18.22
C PHE A 65 -19.59 -10.83 17.27
N ASP A 66 -19.81 -12.12 17.51
CA ASP A 66 -20.76 -12.90 16.71
C ASP A 66 -22.17 -12.39 17.01
N THR A 67 -22.78 -11.82 15.99
CA THR A 67 -24.13 -11.24 16.02
C THR A 67 -24.88 -11.90 14.88
N SER A 68 -26.16 -12.20 15.10
CA SER A 68 -27.01 -12.94 14.15
C SER A 68 -27.17 -12.23 12.80
N ASN A 69 -26.79 -10.95 12.70
CA ASN A 69 -26.78 -10.18 11.45
C ASN A 69 -25.47 -10.37 10.68
N LEU A 70 -25.59 -10.69 9.39
CA LEU A 70 -24.47 -10.88 8.46
C LEU A 70 -23.60 -9.62 8.29
N GLU A 71 -24.18 -8.43 8.49
CA GLU A 71 -23.48 -7.14 8.37
C GLU A 71 -22.59 -6.85 9.59
N ASP A 72 -22.98 -7.34 10.78
CA ASP A 72 -22.26 -7.09 12.03
C ASP A 72 -21.08 -8.07 12.25
N LYS A 73 -20.88 -9.05 11.37
CA LYS A 73 -19.77 -10.04 11.41
C LYS A 73 -18.36 -9.45 11.28
N ALA A 74 -18.23 -8.14 11.20
CA ALA A 74 -16.95 -7.43 11.15
C ALA A 74 -16.75 -6.44 12.30
N VAL A 75 -17.76 -6.25 13.14
CA VAL A 75 -17.68 -5.33 14.28
C VAL A 75 -17.04 -6.05 15.46
N GLY A 76 -16.04 -5.40 16.04
CA GLY A 76 -15.22 -6.02 17.07
C GLY A 76 -14.43 -5.00 17.88
N ILE A 77 -13.54 -5.49 18.71
CA ILE A 77 -12.56 -4.69 19.47
C ILE A 77 -11.15 -5.20 19.24
N CYS A 78 -10.16 -4.33 19.44
CA CYS A 78 -8.76 -4.76 19.50
C CYS A 78 -8.35 -4.87 20.97
N GLN A 79 -8.04 -6.10 21.40
CA GLN A 79 -7.65 -6.40 22.77
C GLN A 79 -6.46 -5.56 23.27
N LEU A 80 -5.58 -5.11 22.37
CA LEU A 80 -4.37 -4.38 22.72
C LEU A 80 -4.53 -2.85 22.79
N PHE A 81 -5.55 -2.27 22.16
CA PHE A 81 -5.59 -0.81 21.95
C PHE A 81 -6.92 -0.14 22.27
N THR A 82 -8.05 -0.84 22.16
CA THR A 82 -9.35 -0.17 22.32
C THR A 82 -10.40 -1.11 22.88
N VAL A 83 -11.12 -0.60 23.89
CA VAL A 83 -12.36 -1.20 24.40
C VAL A 83 -13.59 -0.79 23.57
N ARG A 84 -13.45 0.21 22.68
CA ARG A 84 -14.54 0.69 21.81
C ARG A 84 -14.71 -0.21 20.60
N LYS A 85 -15.97 -0.54 20.29
CA LYS A 85 -16.36 -1.32 19.12
C LYS A 85 -16.10 -0.55 17.83
N TYR A 86 -15.60 -1.22 16.81
CA TYR A 86 -15.40 -0.66 15.47
C TYR A 86 -15.43 -1.74 14.39
N ASP A 87 -15.65 -1.33 13.14
CA ASP A 87 -15.60 -2.22 11.98
C ASP A 87 -14.15 -2.55 11.59
N GLY A 88 -13.80 -3.84 11.68
CA GLY A 88 -12.47 -4.35 11.36
C GLY A 88 -12.15 -4.41 9.88
N ARG A 89 -13.11 -4.23 8.96
CA ARG A 89 -12.90 -4.20 7.50
C ARG A 89 -12.32 -2.87 7.04
N THR A 90 -12.75 -1.78 7.67
CA THR A 90 -12.38 -0.42 7.25
C THR A 90 -11.08 0.03 7.89
N LYS A 91 -10.74 -0.50 9.07
CA LYS A 91 -9.54 -0.11 9.82
C LYS A 91 -8.32 -0.92 9.41
N LYS A 92 -7.26 -0.22 9.01
CA LYS A 92 -5.93 -0.83 8.75
C LYS A 92 -5.33 -1.37 10.05
N VAL A 93 -4.50 -2.41 9.91
CA VAL A 93 -3.78 -3.00 11.06
C VAL A 93 -2.81 -2.00 11.71
N CYS A 94 -2.59 -2.17 13.01
CA CYS A 94 -1.63 -1.39 13.78
C CYS A 94 -0.23 -2.01 13.74
N SER A 95 0.72 -1.38 14.42
CA SER A 95 2.11 -1.86 14.54
C SER A 95 2.26 -3.18 15.31
N LYS A 96 1.23 -3.66 16.02
CA LYS A 96 1.21 -4.96 16.72
C LYS A 96 0.41 -6.01 15.95
N PHE A 97 0.39 -5.93 14.63
CA PHE A 97 -0.31 -6.89 13.78
C PHE A 97 0.28 -8.30 13.93
N ALA A 98 -0.58 -9.26 14.26
CA ALA A 98 -0.31 -10.69 14.20
C ALA A 98 -1.33 -11.31 13.24
N LYS A 99 -0.86 -11.94 12.16
CA LYS A 99 -1.74 -12.46 11.10
C LYS A 99 -2.48 -13.71 11.60
N ARG A 100 -3.81 -13.70 11.54
CA ARG A 100 -4.64 -14.84 11.87
C ARG A 100 -4.34 -16.02 10.95
N VAL A 101 -3.83 -17.11 11.52
CA VAL A 101 -3.68 -18.38 10.82
C VAL A 101 -5.05 -19.06 10.82
N LYS A 102 -5.69 -19.18 9.65
CA LYS A 102 -6.87 -20.06 9.54
C LYS A 102 -6.38 -21.50 9.69
N SER A 103 -6.66 -22.15 10.80
CA SER A 103 -6.54 -23.60 10.89
C SER A 103 -7.51 -24.19 9.88
N ALA A 104 -7.00 -24.72 8.77
CA ALA A 104 -7.75 -25.67 7.97
C ALA A 104 -7.89 -26.92 8.85
N VAL A 105 -9.06 -27.08 9.48
CA VAL A 105 -9.43 -28.39 10.00
C VAL A 105 -9.73 -29.23 8.76
N CYS A 106 -8.80 -30.11 8.42
CA CYS A 106 -8.96 -31.13 7.37
C CYS A 106 -10.02 -32.15 7.76
#